data_AF-A0A7S2D4U6-F1
#
_entry.id   AF-A0A7S2D4U6-F1
#
_cell.length_a   1.000
_cell.length_b   1.000
_cell.length_c   1.000
_cell.angle_alpha   90.00
_cell.angle_beta   90.00
_cell.angle_gamma   90.00
#
_symmetry.space_group_name_H-M   'P 1'
#
loop_
_entity.id
_entity.type
_entity.pdbx_description
1 polymer ?
#
loop_
_entity_poly.entity_id
_entity_poly.type
_entity_poly.pdbx_seq_one_letter_code
_entity_poly.pdbx_strand_id
1 'polypeptide(L)'
;MIVVGGAPSLASSEVYSLRELADSAYSSSSSSSEHSRLIETVADLAEGRMGCQAVTMQLPAPDGRYPLCTRTCVVVVGGENGEEDWEGNQAHVRQFSSGLIFDVEDNEWRPESALPPMMVPRTAMALCVGPGYIRGYPYLQRAGFRGGC
;
A
#
# COMPACT_ATOMS: atom_id res chain seq x y z
N MET A 1 3.03 -12.48 4.14
CA MET A 1 3.47 -11.26 4.85
C MET A 1 4.24 -10.40 3.87
N ILE A 2 3.72 -9.21 3.56
CA ILE A 2 4.43 -8.23 2.73
C ILE A 2 5.18 -7.32 3.70
N VAL A 3 6.50 -7.20 3.52
CA VAL A 3 7.31 -6.23 4.27
C VAL A 3 7.67 -5.12 3.31
N VAL A 4 7.11 -3.94 3.57
CA VAL A 4 7.45 -2.72 2.84
C VAL A 4 8.32 -1.88 3.76
N GLY A 5 9.57 -1.71 3.39
CA GLY A 5 10.52 -0.87 4.12
C GLY A 5 11.48 -0.23 3.12
N GLY A 6 11.72 1.07 3.26
CA GLY A 6 12.65 1.77 2.38
C GLY A 6 13.53 2.72 3.16
N ALA A 7 14.84 2.53 3.04
CA ALA A 7 15.78 3.62 3.23
C ALA A 7 15.79 4.47 1.94
N PRO A 8 16.12 5.77 2.01
CA PRO A 8 15.96 6.68 0.89
C PRO A 8 16.56 6.24 -0.45
N SER A 9 17.69 5.53 -0.40
CA SER A 9 18.47 5.11 -1.57
C SER A 9 18.11 3.72 -2.09
N LEU A 10 17.37 2.91 -1.31
CA LEU A 10 16.98 1.54 -1.64
C LEU A 10 15.60 1.27 -1.00
N ALA A 11 14.54 1.64 -1.70
CA ALA A 11 13.20 1.17 -1.37
C ALA A 11 13.01 -0.22 -1.98
N SER A 12 13.13 -1.26 -1.16
CA SER A 12 12.80 -2.63 -1.58
C SER A 12 11.50 -3.07 -0.92
N SER A 13 10.59 -3.61 -1.71
CA SER A 13 9.42 -4.31 -1.20
C SER A 13 9.66 -5.80 -1.36
N GLU A 14 9.69 -6.52 -0.24
CA GLU A 14 9.87 -7.97 -0.24
C GLU A 14 8.57 -8.65 0.20
N VAL A 15 8.08 -9.57 -0.63
CA VAL A 15 6.92 -10.38 -0.30
C VAL A 15 7.38 -11.75 0.18
N TYR A 16 7.11 -12.01 1.45
CA TYR A 16 7.32 -13.31 2.06
C TYR A 16 6.00 -14.07 2.08
N SER A 17 5.86 -15.09 1.23
CA SER A 17 4.77 -16.05 1.36
C SER A 17 5.04 -16.94 2.58
N LEU A 18 4.47 -16.55 3.72
CA LEU A 18 4.41 -17.41 4.89
C LEU A 18 3.30 -18.42 4.63
N ARG A 19 3.67 -19.66 4.33
CA ARG A 19 2.71 -20.76 4.39
C ARG A 19 2.24 -20.83 5.84
N GLU A 20 0.93 -20.68 6.07
CA GLU A 20 0.34 -21.14 7.32
C GLU A 20 0.73 -22.60 7.45
N LEU A 21 1.49 -22.91 8.51
CA LEU A 21 1.58 -24.28 9.00
C LEU A 21 0.19 -24.58 9.56
N ALA A 22 -0.75 -24.91 8.66
CA ALA A 22 -1.98 -25.57 9.05
C ALA A 22 -1.56 -26.77 9.89
N ASP A 23 -2.13 -26.82 11.10
CA ASP A 23 -1.76 -27.71 12.18
C ASP A 23 -1.36 -29.10 11.71
N SER A 24 -0.20 -29.54 12.22
CA SER A 24 0.29 -30.89 12.08
C SER A 24 -0.71 -31.89 12.65
N ALA A 25 -1.56 -32.44 11.78
CA ALA A 25 -2.16 -33.74 12.02
C ALA A 25 -2.53 -34.42 10.68
N TYR A 26 -1.70 -35.42 10.37
CA TYR A 26 -2.01 -36.60 9.58
C TYR A 26 -1.88 -36.58 8.04
N SER A 27 -0.97 -37.46 7.60
CA SER A 27 -0.99 -38.28 6.39
C SER A 27 -0.44 -37.70 5.10
N SER A 28 0.90 -37.75 5.02
CA SER A 28 1.67 -38.36 3.93
C SER A 28 0.91 -38.73 2.63
N SER A 29 1.19 -37.98 1.57
CA SER A 29 1.55 -38.60 0.29
C SER A 29 2.53 -37.70 -0.45
N SER A 30 3.61 -38.35 -0.87
CA SER A 30 4.77 -37.81 -1.58
C SER A 30 4.42 -37.42 -3.01
N SER A 31 4.52 -36.13 -3.33
CA SER A 31 4.93 -35.69 -4.65
C SER A 31 5.86 -34.50 -4.49
N SER A 32 7.16 -34.78 -4.61
CA SER A 32 8.24 -33.82 -4.72
C SER A 32 8.06 -33.01 -6.01
N SER A 33 7.17 -32.03 -5.98
CA SER A 33 7.23 -30.91 -6.90
C SER A 33 8.17 -29.89 -6.27
N GLU A 34 9.40 -29.82 -6.78
CA GLU A 34 10.31 -28.71 -6.55
C GLU A 34 9.63 -27.44 -7.08
N HIS A 35 8.72 -26.87 -6.30
CA HIS A 35 8.34 -25.48 -6.43
C HIS A 35 9.51 -24.66 -5.93
N SER A 36 10.50 -24.47 -6.81
CA SER A 36 11.36 -23.29 -6.80
C SER A 36 10.44 -22.12 -6.52
N ARG A 37 10.52 -21.57 -5.31
CA ARG A 37 9.72 -20.42 -4.89
C ARG A 37 10.19 -19.27 -5.78
N LEU A 38 9.53 -19.09 -6.91
CA LEU A 38 9.71 -17.93 -7.75
C LEU A 38 9.43 -16.76 -6.81
N ILE A 39 10.48 -16.02 -6.50
CA ILE A 39 10.36 -14.72 -5.84
C ILE A 39 9.65 -13.88 -6.90
N GLU A 40 8.33 -13.76 -6.75
CA GLU A 40 7.55 -12.92 -7.64
C GLU A 40 7.96 -11.49 -7.33
N THR A 41 8.65 -10.87 -8.27
CA THR A 41 9.18 -9.52 -8.12
C THR A 41 8.00 -8.57 -8.02
N VAL A 42 7.89 -7.89 -6.89
CA VAL A 42 6.88 -6.86 -6.66
C VAL A 42 7.24 -5.65 -7.50
N ALA A 43 6.24 -4.98 -8.06
CA ALA A 43 6.47 -3.73 -8.78
C ALA A 43 7.18 -2.71 -7.87
N ASP A 44 8.30 -2.17 -8.35
CA ASP A 44 9.08 -1.20 -7.59
C ASP A 44 8.24 0.01 -7.18
N LEU A 45 8.50 0.49 -5.97
CA LEU A 45 7.91 1.73 -5.48
C LEU A 45 8.47 2.88 -6.32
N ALA A 46 7.60 3.74 -6.85
CA ALA A 46 8.02 4.85 -7.70
C ALA A 46 8.99 5.84 -7.00
N GLU A 47 8.94 5.93 -5.67
CA GLU A 47 9.83 6.79 -4.88
C GLU A 47 10.05 6.22 -3.47
N GLY A 48 11.28 6.32 -2.95
CA GLY A 48 11.60 5.92 -1.58
C GLY A 48 10.99 6.88 -0.54
N ARG A 49 10.37 6.33 0.50
CA ARG A 49 9.69 7.09 1.57
C ARG A 49 10.22 6.72 2.94
N MET A 50 11.28 7.40 3.38
CA MET A 50 11.88 7.16 4.68
C MET A 50 10.90 7.54 5.80
N GLY A 51 10.80 6.69 6.82
CA GLY A 51 9.94 6.92 8.00
C GLY A 51 8.43 6.78 7.74
N CYS A 52 8.00 6.40 6.53
CA CYS A 52 6.59 6.16 6.22
C CYS A 52 5.97 5.07 7.11
N GLN A 53 4.64 5.04 7.16
CA GLN A 53 3.90 3.95 7.77
C GLN A 53 3.19 3.16 6.68
N ALA A 54 3.15 1.83 6.85
CA ALA A 54 2.43 0.94 5.96
C ALA A 54 1.46 0.06 6.76
N VAL A 55 0.27 -0.19 6.21
CA VAL A 55 -0.69 -1.13 6.78
C VAL A 55 -1.36 -1.96 5.71
N THR A 56 -1.61 -3.23 6.03
CA THR A 56 -2.45 -4.08 5.21
C THR A 56 -3.92 -3.88 5.59
N MET A 57 -4.78 -3.65 4.60
CA MET A 57 -6.23 -3.56 4.81
C MET A 57 -7.01 -4.05 3.60
N GLN A 58 -8.30 -4.32 3.79
CA GLN A 58 -9.20 -4.62 2.69
C GLN A 58 -9.78 -3.32 2.11
N LEU A 59 -9.66 -3.14 0.80
CA LEU A 59 -10.25 -2.02 0.06
C LEU A 59 -11.25 -2.52 -1.00
N PRO A 60 -12.15 -1.66 -1.48
CA PRO A 60 -12.93 -1.97 -2.67
C PRO A 60 -12.03 -2.25 -3.87
N ALA A 61 -12.52 -3.04 -4.83
CA ALA A 61 -11.94 -3.12 -6.16
C ALA A 61 -11.85 -1.71 -6.81
N PRO A 62 -10.97 -1.46 -7.79
CA PRO A 62 -10.80 -0.15 -8.43
C PRO A 62 -12.11 0.51 -8.94
N ASP A 63 -13.10 -0.30 -9.31
CA ASP A 63 -14.45 0.09 -9.74
C ASP A 63 -15.54 -0.18 -8.68
N GLY A 64 -15.16 -0.86 -7.59
CA GLY A 64 -16.01 -1.20 -6.47
C GLY A 64 -16.36 -0.01 -5.58
N ARG A 65 -17.25 -0.26 -4.61
CA ARG A 65 -17.64 0.74 -3.62
C ARG A 65 -17.71 0.12 -2.24
N TYR A 66 -17.32 0.91 -1.24
CA TYR A 66 -17.58 0.60 0.16
C TYR A 66 -19.09 0.38 0.39
N PRO A 67 -19.52 -0.57 1.25
CA PRO A 67 -18.74 -1.37 2.19
C PRO A 67 -18.13 -2.66 1.62
N LEU A 68 -18.29 -2.94 0.32
CA LEU A 68 -17.77 -4.17 -0.25
C LEU A 68 -16.26 -4.02 -0.52
N CYS A 69 -15.46 -4.57 0.38
CA CYS A 69 -14.00 -4.61 0.28
C CYS A 69 -13.56 -6.04 -0.01
N THR A 70 -13.04 -6.28 -1.22
CA THR A 70 -12.68 -7.62 -1.72
C THR A 70 -11.20 -7.74 -2.07
N ARG A 71 -10.43 -6.66 -1.91
CA ARG A 71 -9.03 -6.57 -2.32
C ARG A 71 -8.14 -6.36 -1.12
N THR A 72 -7.11 -7.16 -1.00
CA THR A 72 -6.05 -7.00 -0.01
C THR A 72 -5.08 -5.97 -0.54
N CYS A 73 -4.92 -4.87 0.18
CA CYS A 73 -4.04 -3.80 -0.24
C CYS A 73 -3.05 -3.44 0.86
N VAL A 74 -1.86 -2.99 0.46
CA VAL A 74 -0.91 -2.32 1.36
C VAL A 74 -1.04 -0.83 1.12
N VAL A 75 -1.40 -0.09 2.15
CA VAL A 75 -1.51 1.36 2.13
C VAL A 75 -0.28 1.96 2.79
N VAL A 76 0.47 2.77 2.05
CA VAL A 76 1.66 3.48 2.52
C VAL A 76 1.33 4.96 2.64
N VAL A 77 1.61 5.56 3.80
CA VAL A 77 1.30 6.97 4.08
C VAL A 77 2.49 7.69 4.69
N GLY A 78 2.63 8.97 4.32
CA GLY A 78 3.67 9.84 4.83
C GLY A 78 5.07 9.45 4.37
N GLY A 79 6.04 9.78 5.23
CA GLY A 79 7.46 9.66 4.97
C GLY A 79 8.06 10.94 4.35
N GLU A 80 9.35 10.87 4.06
CA GLU A 80 10.09 11.92 3.36
C GLU A 80 11.05 11.32 2.34
N ASN A 81 11.44 12.11 1.34
CA ASN A 81 12.60 11.76 0.54
C ASN A 81 13.83 11.82 1.46
N GLY A 82 14.81 10.97 1.23
CA GLY A 82 16.12 11.15 1.87
C GLY A 82 17.22 11.17 0.83
N GLU A 83 16.97 11.90 -0.27
CA GLU A 83 18.03 12.14 -1.24
C GLU A 83 19.24 12.75 -0.51
N GLU A 84 20.33 12.01 -0.61
CA GLU A 84 21.64 12.25 -0.03
C GLU A 84 22.38 13.35 -0.80
N ASP A 85 21.76 14.52 -1.00
CA ASP A 85 22.47 15.71 -1.49
C ASP A 85 23.26 16.35 -0.35
N TRP A 86 24.19 15.57 0.23
CA TRP A 86 25.15 16.03 1.24
C TRP A 86 26.14 17.06 0.68
N GLU A 87 26.20 17.24 -0.65
CA GLU A 87 27.22 18.05 -1.32
C GLU A 87 26.80 19.50 -1.66
N GLY A 88 25.58 19.95 -1.31
CA GLY A 88 25.05 21.18 -1.92
C GLY A 88 24.22 22.11 -1.03
N ASN A 89 24.61 22.41 0.20
CA ASN A 89 24.16 23.55 1.05
C ASN A 89 22.63 23.83 1.20
N GLN A 90 21.73 23.02 0.64
CA GLN A 90 20.28 23.07 0.76
C GLN A 90 19.68 21.68 0.47
N ALA A 91 19.94 20.70 1.34
CA ALA A 91 19.17 19.45 1.33
C ALA A 91 17.71 19.78 1.72
N HIS A 92 16.82 19.89 0.74
CA HIS A 92 15.39 20.09 0.99
C HIS A 92 14.74 18.75 1.27
N VAL A 93 14.51 18.46 2.55
CA VAL A 93 13.71 17.29 2.97
C VAL A 93 12.25 17.51 2.54
N ARG A 94 11.84 16.81 1.48
CA ARG A 94 10.47 16.79 0.97
C ARG A 94 9.67 15.71 1.71
N GLN A 95 8.83 16.16 2.62
CA GLN A 95 7.83 15.31 3.25
C GLN A 95 6.66 15.02 2.31
N PHE A 96 6.08 13.83 2.42
CA PHE A 96 4.96 13.40 1.60
C PHE A 96 3.62 13.65 2.29
N SER A 97 2.68 14.25 1.55
CA SER A 97 1.27 14.30 1.92
C SER A 97 0.42 13.24 1.23
N SER A 98 0.87 12.67 0.12
CA SER A 98 0.12 11.63 -0.59
C SER A 98 0.29 10.25 0.05
N GLY A 99 -0.68 9.38 -0.21
CA GLY A 99 -0.62 7.95 0.12
C GLY A 99 -0.49 7.11 -1.15
N LEU A 100 0.06 5.92 -1.01
CA LEU A 100 0.19 4.94 -2.08
C LEU A 100 -0.58 3.68 -1.69
N ILE A 101 -1.18 3.02 -2.68
CA ILE A 101 -1.86 1.74 -2.47
C ILE A 101 -1.24 0.72 -3.42
N PHE A 102 -0.72 -0.36 -2.85
CA PHE A 102 -0.36 -1.55 -3.60
C PHE A 102 -1.50 -2.56 -3.53
N ASP A 103 -2.02 -2.97 -4.68
CA ASP A 103 -3.04 -4.02 -4.80
C ASP A 103 -2.36 -5.38 -4.92
N VAL A 104 -2.54 -6.23 -3.90
CA VAL A 104 -1.81 -7.50 -3.82
C VAL A 104 -2.26 -8.49 -4.87
N GLU A 105 -3.56 -8.50 -5.19
CA GLU A 105 -4.10 -9.45 -6.16
C GLU A 105 -3.78 -9.08 -7.61
N ASP A 106 -3.65 -7.78 -7.93
CA ASP A 106 -3.20 -7.33 -9.27
C ASP A 106 -1.67 -7.19 -9.36
N ASN A 107 -0.94 -7.27 -8.25
CA ASN A 107 0.50 -7.03 -8.13
C ASN A 107 0.92 -5.65 -8.70
N GLU A 108 0.06 -4.64 -8.51
CA GLU A 108 0.22 -3.31 -9.11
C GLU A 108 -0.04 -2.18 -8.11
N TRP A 109 0.65 -1.05 -8.31
CA TRP A 109 0.37 0.20 -7.60
C TRP A 109 -0.86 0.88 -8.20
N ARG A 110 -1.86 1.19 -7.36
CA ARG A 110 -3.03 1.96 -7.78
C ARG A 110 -2.64 3.42 -8.04
N PRO A 111 -3.41 4.15 -8.87
CA PRO A 111 -3.20 5.58 -9.09
C PRO A 111 -3.19 6.37 -7.78
N GLU A 112 -2.33 7.39 -7.66
CA GLU A 112 -2.21 8.25 -6.46
C GLU A 112 -3.54 8.93 -6.09
N SER A 113 -4.43 9.15 -7.07
CA SER A 113 -5.77 9.69 -6.87
C SER A 113 -6.74 8.73 -6.15
N ALA A 114 -6.36 7.47 -5.91
CA ALA A 114 -7.16 6.50 -5.18
C ALA A 114 -7.29 6.85 -3.69
N LEU A 115 -6.38 7.68 -3.15
CA LEU A 115 -6.47 8.23 -1.80
C LEU A 115 -6.50 9.77 -1.83
N PRO A 116 -7.23 10.40 -0.89
CA PRO A 116 -7.00 11.81 -0.60
C PRO A 116 -5.53 12.05 -0.24
N PRO A 117 -4.93 13.16 -0.68
CA PRO A 117 -3.75 13.67 -0.02
C PRO A 117 -4.10 14.12 1.41
N MET A 118 -3.18 13.91 2.34
CA MET A 118 -3.22 14.51 3.66
C MET A 118 -3.08 16.03 3.56
N MET A 119 -3.74 16.77 4.46
CA MET A 119 -3.62 18.23 4.47
C MET A 119 -2.22 18.72 4.85
N VAL A 120 -1.49 17.93 5.64
CA VAL A 120 -0.16 18.27 6.14
C VAL A 120 0.77 17.09 5.88
N PRO A 121 1.90 17.29 5.16
CA PRO A 121 2.94 16.28 5.01
C PRO A 121 3.51 15.84 6.37
N ARG A 122 3.80 14.54 6.54
CA ARG A 122 4.32 13.98 7.80
C ARG A 122 5.25 12.79 7.56
N THR A 123 6.38 12.77 8.26
CA THR A 123 7.28 11.61 8.33
C THR A 123 6.89 10.68 9.48
N ALA A 124 6.73 11.21 10.70
CA ALA A 124 6.28 10.43 11.85
C ALA A 124 4.75 10.50 12.00
N MET A 125 4.08 9.36 11.91
CA MET A 125 2.63 9.25 12.12
C MET A 125 2.25 7.91 12.77
N ALA A 126 1.07 7.85 13.38
CA ALA A 126 0.44 6.61 13.80
C ALA A 126 -0.71 6.30 12.84
N LEU A 127 -0.75 5.08 12.33
CA LEU A 127 -1.81 4.61 11.45
C LEU A 127 -2.75 3.68 12.22
N CYS A 128 -4.03 4.01 12.26
CA CYS A 128 -5.05 3.21 12.92
C CYS A 128 -6.04 2.70 11.88
N VAL A 129 -6.27 1.39 11.87
CA VAL A 129 -7.30 0.75 11.03
C VAL A 129 -8.46 0.34 11.92
N GLY A 130 -9.66 0.78 11.58
CA GLY A 130 -10.88 0.45 12.29
C GLY A 130 -12.05 0.30 11.32
N PRO A 131 -13.02 -0.58 11.64
CA PRO A 131 -14.24 -0.69 10.83
C PRO A 131 -15.09 0.58 11.00
N GLY A 132 -15.54 1.17 9.90
CA GLY A 132 -16.49 2.28 9.98
C GLY A 132 -16.67 3.06 8.67
N TYR A 133 -17.73 3.86 8.65
CA TYR A 133 -17.98 4.85 7.60
C TYR A 133 -17.37 6.19 8.02
N ILE A 134 -16.39 6.70 7.26
CA ILE A 134 -15.91 8.08 7.44
C ILE A 134 -16.95 9.03 6.83
N ARG A 135 -17.74 9.69 7.69
CA ARG A 135 -18.75 10.66 7.27
C ARG A 135 -18.05 11.94 6.77
N GLY A 136 -18.43 12.44 5.59
CA GLY A 136 -17.93 13.71 5.06
C GLY A 136 -16.83 13.61 3.98
N TYR A 137 -16.50 12.41 3.51
CA TYR A 137 -15.66 12.25 2.34
C TYR A 137 -16.53 12.28 1.07
N PRO A 138 -16.50 13.35 0.24
CA PRO A 138 -17.28 13.39 -0.98
C PRO A 138 -16.69 12.36 -1.94
N TYR A 139 -17.39 11.25 -2.14
CA TYR A 139 -17.26 10.52 -3.39
C TYR A 139 -17.50 11.56 -4.48
N LEU A 140 -16.52 11.79 -5.36
CA LEU A 140 -16.75 12.56 -6.57
C LEU A 140 -17.89 11.86 -7.31
N GLN A 141 -19.13 12.30 -7.08
CA GLN A 141 -20.26 12.04 -7.94
C GLN A 141 -19.89 12.68 -9.28
N ARG A 142 -19.27 11.88 -10.15
CA ARG A 142 -19.10 12.29 -11.53
C ARG A 142 -20.50 12.52 -12.09
N ALA A 143 -20.72 13.76 -12.51
CA ALA A 143 -21.98 14.35 -12.93
C ALA A 143 -22.81 13.44 -13.83
N GLY A 144 -24.03 13.16 -13.42
CA GLY A 144 -24.95 12.32 -14.18
C GLY A 144 -26.36 12.28 -13.61
N PHE A 145 -26.84 13.37 -12.99
CA PHE A 145 -28.26 13.49 -12.65
C PHE A 145 -28.83 14.79 -13.22
N ARG A 146 -29.40 14.69 -14.42
CA ARG A 146 -30.38 15.64 -14.92
C ARG A 146 -31.72 15.31 -14.27
N GLY A 147 -32.18 16.15 -13.37
CA GLY A 147 -33.58 16.26 -12.97
C GLY A 147 -33.79 17.73 -12.58
N GLY A 148 -34.63 18.53 -13.23
CA GLY A 148 -35.86 18.19 -13.92
C GLY A 148 -36.98 18.10 -12.89
N CYS A 149 -37.40 19.26 -12.40
CA CYS A 149 -38.75 19.68 -11.99
C CYS A 149 -38.66 21.16 -11.59
#